data_AF-A0A960CLP7-F1
#
_entry.id   AF-A0A960CLP7-F1
#
_cell.length_a   1.000
_cell.length_b   1.000
_cell.length_c   1.000
_cell.angle_alpha   90.00
_cell.angle_beta   90.00
_cell.angle_gamma   90.00
#
_symmetry.space_group_name_H-M   'P 1'
#
loop_
_entity.id
_entity.type
_entity.pdbx_description
1 polymer ?
#
loop_
_entity_poly.entity_id
_entity_poly.type
_entity_poly.pdbx_seq_one_letter_code
_entity_poly.pdbx_strand_id
1 'polypeptide(L)' 'MPDLVIPESLKPGDGRFGCGPSKVRPEQLSALSTTAAALFGTSHRQAPVKNLVGRVRDGLRELFSLPDGYEVIL' A
#
# COMPACT_ATOMS: atom_id res chain seq x y z
N MET A 1 7.13 -0.14 39.81
CA MET A 1 5.70 -0.31 39.47
C MET A 1 5.51 -1.76 39.06
N PRO A 2 4.44 -2.45 39.49
CA PRO A 2 4.15 -3.78 38.96
C PRO A 2 3.85 -3.67 37.46
N ASP A 3 4.27 -4.68 36.71
CA ASP A 3 4.04 -4.77 35.27
C ASP A 3 2.58 -5.16 34.99
N LEU A 4 1.90 -4.44 34.09
CA LEU A 4 0.51 -4.71 33.72
C LEU A 4 0.49 -5.43 32.38
N VAL A 5 0.32 -6.75 32.44
CA VAL A 5 0.35 -7.62 31.25
C VAL A 5 -1.07 -7.86 30.73
N ILE A 6 -1.36 -7.44 29.50
CA ILE A 6 -2.62 -7.76 28.81
C ILE A 6 -2.62 -9.25 28.45
N PRO A 7 -3.66 -10.02 28.82
CA PRO A 7 -3.81 -11.42 28.41
C PRO A 7 -3.73 -11.59 26.89
N GLU A 8 -3.02 -12.62 26.43
CA GLU A 8 -2.76 -12.83 24.99
C GLU A 8 -4.05 -12.94 24.17
N SER A 9 -5.08 -13.61 24.72
CA SER A 9 -6.39 -13.77 24.08
C SER A 9 -7.16 -12.46 23.88
N LEU A 10 -6.72 -11.37 24.51
CA LEU A 10 -7.32 -10.04 24.39
C LEU A 10 -6.51 -9.10 23.49
N LYS A 11 -5.33 -9.51 23.03
CA LYS A 11 -4.53 -8.69 22.13
C LYS A 11 -5.13 -8.67 20.72
N PRO A 12 -5.03 -7.54 20.01
CA PRO A 12 -5.43 -7.48 18.61
C PRO A 12 -4.47 -8.31 17.75
N GLY A 13 -4.96 -8.81 16.60
CA GLY A 13 -4.10 -9.50 15.64
C GLY A 13 -3.00 -8.62 15.03
N ASP A 14 -3.09 -7.28 15.18
CA ASP A 14 -2.05 -6.33 14.81
C ASP A 14 -2.14 -5.09 15.70
N GLY A 15 -1.02 -4.67 16.29
CA GLY A 15 -0.95 -3.55 17.24
C GLY A 15 -0.74 -2.17 16.60
N ARG A 16 -0.71 -2.05 15.27
CA ARG A 16 -0.36 -0.80 14.57
C ARG A 16 -1.56 0.14 14.41
N PHE A 17 -1.91 0.86 15.48
CA PHE A 17 -3.03 1.82 15.54
C PHE A 17 -2.66 3.28 15.21
N GLY A 18 -1.51 3.52 14.57
CA GLY A 18 -1.07 4.88 14.23
C GLY A 18 -1.97 5.56 13.18
N CYS A 19 -2.18 6.87 13.32
CA CYS A 19 -2.98 7.69 12.41
C CYS A 19 -2.24 8.12 11.13
N GLY A 20 -1.03 7.58 10.88
CA GLY A 20 -0.14 8.00 9.80
C GLY A 20 1.29 8.22 10.32
N PRO A 21 2.26 7.33 9.99
CA PRO A 21 2.10 6.05 9.29
C PRO A 21 1.15 5.09 10.01
N SER A 22 0.49 4.21 9.25
CA SER A 22 -0.51 3.25 9.74
C SER A 22 -0.17 1.83 9.31
N LYS A 23 -1.01 0.85 9.67
CA LYS A 23 -0.81 -0.58 9.33
C LYS A 23 -0.68 -0.80 7.81
N VAL A 24 0.46 -1.32 7.38
CA VAL A 24 0.64 -1.95 6.06
C VAL A 24 0.52 -3.46 6.20
N ARG A 25 -0.35 -4.10 5.41
CA ARG A 25 -0.60 -5.54 5.51
C ARG A 25 0.63 -6.36 5.08
N PRO A 26 0.93 -7.51 5.72
CA PRO A 26 2.12 -8.32 5.38
C PRO A 26 2.18 -8.72 3.90
N GLU A 27 1.06 -9.10 3.30
CA GLU A 27 0.98 -9.49 1.89
C GLU A 27 1.25 -8.32 0.93
N GLN A 28 0.89 -7.09 1.31
CA GLN A 28 1.22 -5.89 0.52
C GLN A 28 2.73 -5.63 0.53
N LEU A 29 3.39 -5.87 1.66
CA LEU A 29 4.84 -5.72 1.77
C LEU A 29 5.57 -6.84 1.00
N SER A 30 5.08 -8.08 1.08
CA SER A 30 5.64 -9.22 0.35
C SER A 30 5.57 -9.04 -1.17
N ALA A 31 4.56 -8.34 -1.69
CA ALA A 31 4.47 -8.03 -3.13
C ALA A 31 5.68 -7.25 -3.65
N LEU A 32 6.36 -6.45 -2.80
CA LEU A 32 7.54 -5.66 -3.17
C LEU A 32 8.75 -6.52 -3.53
N SER A 33 8.99 -7.59 -2.76
CA SER A 33 10.10 -8.51 -2.99
C SER A 33 9.78 -9.64 -3.98
N THR A 34 8.53 -9.72 -4.44
CA THR A 34 8.07 -10.75 -5.37
C THR A 34 7.65 -10.11 -6.70
N THR A 35 6.36 -9.89 -6.91
CA THR A 35 5.80 -9.41 -8.19
C THR A 35 6.29 -8.03 -8.62
N ALA A 36 6.64 -7.14 -7.69
CA ALA A 36 7.15 -5.81 -8.01
C ALA A 36 8.68 -5.72 -7.98
N ALA A 37 9.39 -6.80 -7.63
CA ALA A 37 10.84 -6.79 -7.45
C ALA A 37 11.58 -6.27 -8.68
N ALA A 38 11.16 -6.69 -9.88
CA ALA A 38 11.76 -6.30 -11.15
C ALA A 38 11.58 -4.81 -11.51
N LEU A 39 10.72 -4.07 -10.82
CA LEU A 39 10.54 -2.63 -11.04
C LEU A 39 11.60 -1.80 -10.32
N PHE A 40 12.13 -2.31 -9.20
CA PHE A 40 13.12 -1.60 -8.40
C PHE A 40 14.43 -1.41 -9.17
N GLY A 41 15.02 -0.22 -9.06
CA GLY A 41 16.27 0.12 -9.76
C GLY A 41 16.13 0.41 -11.25
N THR A 42 14.91 0.36 -11.82
CA THR A 42 14.66 0.68 -13.22
C THR A 42 14.25 2.15 -13.42
N SER A 43 14.38 2.65 -14.65
CA SER A 43 14.05 4.05 -14.96
C SER A 43 12.54 4.31 -14.93
N HIS A 44 12.14 5.35 -14.21
CA HIS A 44 10.75 5.84 -14.15
C HIS A 44 10.21 6.33 -15.52
N ARG A 45 11.10 6.60 -16.48
CA ARG A 45 10.74 7.06 -17.82
C ARG A 45 10.45 5.90 -18.78
N GLN A 46 10.77 4.68 -18.38
CA GLN A 46 10.62 3.48 -19.19
C GLN A 46 9.29 2.77 -18.93
N ALA A 47 8.89 1.91 -19.88
CA ALA A 47 7.59 1.26 -19.88
C ALA A 47 7.22 0.55 -18.55
N PRO A 48 8.11 -0.20 -17.87
CA PRO A 48 7.73 -0.94 -16.66
C PRO A 48 7.17 -0.05 -15.53
N VAL A 49 7.84 1.06 -15.24
CA VAL A 49 7.40 1.99 -14.18
C VAL A 49 6.24 2.87 -14.67
N LYS A 50 6.21 3.27 -15.95
CA LYS A 50 5.05 3.97 -16.54
C LYS A 50 3.78 3.13 -16.44
N ASN A 51 3.88 1.82 -16.66
CA ASN A 51 2.75 0.89 -16.53
C ASN A 51 2.30 0.76 -15.05
N LEU A 52 3.24 0.77 -14.09
CA LEU A 52 2.90 0.83 -12.67
C LEU A 52 2.07 2.09 -12.34
N VAL A 53 2.53 3.27 -12.80
CA VAL A 53 1.80 4.54 -12.60
C VAL A 53 0.44 4.51 -13.30
N GLY A 54 0.35 3.94 -14.50
CA GLY A 54 -0.91 3.71 -15.21
C GLY A 54 -1.91 2.93 -14.36
N ARG A 55 -1.49 1.79 -13.79
CA ARG A 55 -2.35 0.98 -12.88
C ARG A 55 -2.82 1.76 -11.65
N VAL A 56 -2.00 2.65 -11.10
CA VAL A 56 -2.42 3.51 -9.97
C VAL A 56 -3.52 4.47 -10.41
N ARG A 57 -3.35 5.14 -11.56
CA ARG A 57 -4.36 6.08 -12.08
C ARG A 57 -5.66 5.38 -12.43
N ASP A 58 -5.59 4.23 -13.11
CA ASP A 58 -6.78 3.46 -13.52
C ASP A 58 -7.51 2.89 -12.30
N GLY A 59 -6.78 2.31 -11.34
CA GLY A 59 -7.37 1.78 -10.12
C GLY A 59 -8.02 2.85 -9.25
N LEU A 60 -7.45 4.06 -9.18
CA LEU A 60 -8.07 5.18 -8.46
C LEU A 60 -9.32 5.69 -9.17
N ARG A 61 -9.31 5.76 -10.52
CA ARG A 61 -10.49 6.12 -11.32
C ARG A 61 -11.65 5.17 -11.05
N GLU A 62 -11.37 3.86 -11.04
CA GLU A 62 -12.36 2.82 -10.77
C GLU A 62 -12.85 2.87 -9.31
N LEU A 63 -11.92 2.86 -8.35
CA LEU A 63 -12.24 2.82 -6.91
C LEU A 63 -13.15 3.97 -6.48
N PHE A 64 -12.93 5.16 -7.03
CA PHE A 64 -13.69 6.36 -6.70
C PHE A 64 -14.81 6.67 -7.70
N SER A 65 -15.01 5.83 -8.73
CA SER A 65 -16.03 6.02 -9.78
C SER A 65 -15.98 7.44 -10.38
N LEU A 66 -14.79 7.84 -10.83
CA LEU A 66 -14.54 9.20 -11.31
C LEU A 66 -15.48 9.56 -12.48
N PRO A 67 -16.09 10.76 -12.48
CA PRO A 67 -16.86 11.24 -13.64
C PRO A 67 -15.98 11.45 -14.87
N ASP A 68 -16.61 11.48 -16.04
CA ASP A 68 -15.94 11.81 -17.29
C ASP A 68 -15.22 13.17 -17.20
N GLY A 69 -13.98 13.21 -17.70
CA GLY A 69 -13.14 14.41 -17.68
C GLY A 69 -12.37 14.64 -16.38
N TYR A 70 -12.58 13.83 -15.32
CA TYR A 70 -11.76 13.90 -14.10
C TYR A 70 -10.44 13.15 -14.26
N GLU A 71 -9.38 13.73 -13.69
CA GLU A 71 -8.01 13.22 -13.85
C GLU A 71 -7.33 12.95 -12.50
N VAL A 72 -6.49 11.91 -12.49
CA VAL A 72 -5.63 11.55 -11.34
C VAL A 72 -4.22 12.06 -11.63
N ILE A 73 -3.71 12.94 -10.75
CA ILE A 73 -2.41 13.62 -10.88
C ILE A 73 -1.46 13.14 -9.78
N LEU A 74 -0.26 12.71 -10.17
CA LEU A 74 0.86 12.31 -9.31
C LEU A 74 2.17 12.28 -10.11
#